data_AF-A0A9P0AW02-F1
#
_entry.id   AF-A0A9P0AW02-F1
#
_cell.length_a   1.000
_cell.length_b   1.000
_cell.length_c   1.000
_cell.angle_alpha   90.00
_cell.angle_beta   90.00
_cell.angle_gamma   90.00
#
_symmetry.space_group_name_H-M   'P 1'
#
loop_
_entity.id
_entity.type
_entity.pdbx_description
1 polymer ?
#
loop_
_entity_poly.entity_id
_entity_poly.type
_entity_poly.pdbx_seq_one_letter_code
_entity_poly.pdbx_strand_id
1 'polypeptide(L)'
;MALPAKIRNPSKILRFFSIKRLLSEINSPLRMVYTEEHLKDKLQKGLDATHVEVVDESDGCGGKFSCIIVSEKFKGKPLLQRHRLVNTVLQEELKTIHAFSQKTFTPEQWEENQN
;
A
#
# COMPACT_ATOMS: atom_id res chain seq x y z
N MET A 1 31.90 -32.06 -26.94
CA MET A 1 31.54 -31.15 -28.05
C MET A 1 30.13 -30.66 -27.78
N ALA A 2 30.01 -29.54 -27.05
CA ALA A 2 28.74 -29.07 -26.50
C ALA A 2 28.06 -28.09 -27.47
N LEU A 3 26.81 -28.36 -27.82
CA LEU A 3 25.91 -27.42 -28.49
C LEU A 3 25.22 -26.55 -27.43
N PRO A 4 25.18 -25.21 -27.55
CA PRO A 4 24.37 -24.39 -26.64
C PRO A 4 22.90 -24.36 -27.09
N ALA A 5 22.01 -24.89 -26.25
CA ALA A 5 20.57 -24.78 -26.43
C ALA A 5 20.09 -23.34 -26.15
N LYS A 6 19.45 -22.76 -27.17
CA LYS A 6 18.88 -21.42 -27.20
C LYS A 6 17.61 -21.38 -26.34
N ILE A 7 17.69 -20.78 -25.16
CA ILE A 7 16.52 -20.55 -24.30
C ILE A 7 15.74 -19.36 -24.87
N ARG A 8 14.58 -19.64 -25.47
CA ARG A 8 13.48 -18.69 -25.63
C ARG A 8 12.43 -19.05 -24.57
N ASN A 9 12.12 -18.13 -23.67
CA ASN A 9 10.72 -17.91 -23.26
C ASN A 9 10.53 -16.48 -22.72
N PRO A 10 9.42 -15.82 -23.07
CA PRO A 10 9.10 -14.44 -22.69
C PRO A 10 8.44 -14.43 -21.29
N SER A 11 8.12 -13.23 -20.78
CA SER A 11 7.30 -12.93 -19.59
C SER A 11 8.06 -12.51 -18.32
N LYS A 12 8.45 -11.25 -18.24
CA LYS A 12 8.79 -10.52 -16.99
C LYS A 12 8.46 -9.04 -17.27
N ILE A 13 7.62 -8.30 -16.56
CA ILE A 13 7.25 -8.30 -15.15
C ILE A 13 5.79 -7.83 -15.04
N LEU A 14 4.92 -8.68 -14.48
CA LEU A 14 3.60 -8.26 -13.97
C LEU A 14 3.47 -8.79 -12.53
N ARG A 15 3.25 -7.85 -11.61
CA ARG A 15 2.72 -7.97 -10.24
C ARG A 15 2.82 -9.34 -9.58
N PHE A 16 3.69 -9.47 -8.57
CA PHE A 16 3.46 -10.40 -7.48
C PHE A 16 3.83 -9.72 -6.15
N PHE A 17 2.77 -9.32 -5.43
CA PHE A 17 2.78 -9.22 -3.98
C PHE A 17 3.42 -10.49 -3.44
N SER A 18 4.62 -10.34 -2.87
CA SER A 18 5.38 -11.47 -2.36
C SER A 18 4.63 -12.11 -1.20
N ILE A 19 4.33 -13.38 -1.41
CA ILE A 19 3.91 -14.39 -0.45
C ILE A 19 4.89 -14.37 0.72
N LYS A 20 4.59 -13.58 1.76
CA LYS A 20 5.31 -13.61 3.03
C LYS A 20 4.40 -13.42 4.24
N ARG A 21 3.20 -13.99 4.22
CA ARG A 21 2.38 -14.11 5.43
C ARG A 21 1.35 -15.24 5.37
N LEU A 22 1.78 -16.41 4.93
CA LEU A 22 1.16 -17.66 5.37
C LEU A 22 2.11 -18.19 6.47
N LEU A 23 1.58 -18.46 7.67
CA LEU A 23 2.28 -18.78 8.94
C LEU A 23 2.48 -17.59 9.91
N SER A 24 1.37 -17.00 10.39
CA SER A 24 1.32 -16.42 11.76
C SER A 24 -0.09 -16.48 12.36
N GLU A 25 -0.81 -17.59 12.13
CA GLU A 25 -1.87 -17.96 13.06
C GLU A 25 -1.22 -18.42 14.38
N ILE A 26 -1.96 -18.25 15.47
CA ILE A 26 -1.72 -18.68 16.87
C ILE A 26 -1.37 -17.50 17.81
N ASN A 27 -2.40 -17.06 18.54
CA ASN A 27 -2.41 -16.22 19.76
C ASN A 27 -2.16 -14.70 19.66
N SER A 28 -3.24 -13.92 19.56
CA SER A 28 -3.43 -12.73 20.42
C SER A 28 -4.85 -12.15 20.29
N PRO A 29 -5.49 -11.70 21.39
CA PRO A 29 -6.74 -10.95 21.34
C PRO A 29 -6.38 -9.51 20.97
N LEU A 30 -6.25 -9.23 19.67
CA LEU A 30 -5.92 -7.89 19.19
C LEU A 30 -7.18 -7.00 19.26
N ARG A 31 -7.35 -6.27 20.35
CA ARG A 31 -7.97 -4.94 20.26
C ARG A 31 -7.04 -4.10 19.40
N MET A 32 -7.33 -3.98 18.11
CA MET A 32 -6.60 -3.02 17.27
C MET A 32 -7.06 -1.61 17.60
N VAL A 33 -6.10 -0.70 17.71
CA VAL A 33 -6.25 0.60 18.38
C VAL A 33 -6.52 1.73 17.39
N TYR A 34 -6.23 1.53 16.11
CA TYR A 34 -6.27 2.60 15.11
C TYR A 34 -7.58 2.60 14.32
N THR A 35 -8.17 3.79 14.21
CA THR A 35 -9.36 4.05 13.41
C THR A 35 -8.99 4.53 12.01
N GLU A 36 -9.90 4.38 11.06
CA GLU A 36 -9.76 4.91 9.70
C GLU A 36 -9.50 6.43 9.68
N GLU A 37 -10.20 7.17 10.54
CA GLU A 37 -10.06 8.61 10.70
C GLU A 37 -8.65 9.00 11.14
N HIS A 38 -8.06 8.24 12.06
CA HIS A 38 -6.70 8.47 12.53
C HIS A 38 -5.67 8.32 11.41
N LEU A 39 -5.80 7.26 10.61
CA LEU A 39 -4.93 7.02 9.45
C LEU A 39 -5.11 8.11 8.40
N LYS A 40 -6.35 8.51 8.14
CA LYS A 40 -6.68 9.57 7.18
C LYS A 40 -6.00 10.89 7.56
N ASP A 41 -6.17 11.33 8.80
CA ASP A 41 -5.57 12.56 9.31
C ASP A 41 -4.04 12.55 9.25
N LYS A 42 -3.42 11.43 9.63
CA LYS A 42 -1.97 11.28 9.64
C LYS A 42 -1.40 11.30 8.22
N LEU A 43 -2.04 10.59 7.29
CA LEU A 43 -1.67 10.59 5.88
C LEU A 43 -1.85 11.96 5.25
N GLN A 44 -2.97 12.63 5.55
CA GLN A 44 -3.27 13.96 5.01
C GLN A 44 -2.22 14.98 5.44
N LYS A 45 -1.89 15.03 6.74
CA LYS A 45 -0.87 15.94 7.30
C LYS A 45 0.55 15.56 6.86
N GLY A 46 0.89 14.27 6.82
CA GLY A 46 2.24 13.81 6.49
C GLY A 46 2.59 13.97 5.01
N LEU A 47 1.62 13.85 4.12
CA LEU A 47 1.84 13.83 2.67
C LEU A 47 1.32 15.06 1.94
N ASP A 48 0.72 16.06 2.62
CA ASP A 48 -0.06 17.11 1.94
C ASP A 48 -0.99 16.50 0.88
N ALA A 49 -1.77 15.52 1.31
CA ALA A 49 -2.65 14.84 0.39
C ALA A 49 -3.90 15.69 0.17
N THR A 50 -4.20 15.97 -1.10
CA THR A 50 -5.42 16.66 -1.52
C THR A 50 -6.65 15.81 -1.23
N HIS A 51 -6.52 14.50 -1.38
CA HIS A 51 -7.58 13.54 -1.10
C HIS A 51 -7.00 12.28 -0.45
N VAL A 52 -7.65 11.82 0.63
CA VAL A 52 -7.31 10.58 1.31
C VAL A 52 -8.59 9.83 1.62
N GLU A 53 -8.65 8.60 1.15
CA GLU A 53 -9.71 7.65 1.44
C GLU A 53 -9.08 6.46 2.17
N VAL A 54 -9.68 6.05 3.28
CA VAL A 54 -9.25 4.90 4.07
C VAL A 54 -10.48 4.02 4.25
N VAL A 55 -10.34 2.74 3.92
CA VAL A 55 -11.39 1.72 4.03
C VAL A 55 -10.87 0.59 4.91
N ASP A 56 -11.61 0.25 5.95
CA ASP A 56 -11.37 -0.96 6.73
C ASP A 56 -11.96 -2.18 6.00
N GLU A 57 -11.10 -3.04 5.47
CA GLU A 57 -11.48 -4.29 4.80
C GLU A 57 -11.57 -5.48 5.77
N SER A 58 -11.39 -5.24 7.07
CA SER A 58 -11.46 -6.26 8.11
C SER A 58 -12.80 -6.34 8.84
N ASP A 59 -13.84 -5.75 8.25
CA ASP A 59 -15.23 -5.82 8.75
C ASP A 59 -15.32 -5.31 10.21
N GLY A 60 -14.58 -4.23 10.51
CA GLY A 60 -14.54 -3.60 11.83
C GLY A 60 -13.57 -4.23 12.84
N CYS A 61 -12.78 -5.22 12.43
CA CYS A 61 -11.70 -5.78 13.27
C CYS A 61 -10.46 -4.86 13.34
N GLY A 62 -10.36 -3.84 12.48
CA GLY A 62 -9.24 -2.89 12.42
C GLY A 62 -7.91 -3.51 12.02
N GLY A 63 -7.92 -4.65 11.30
CA GLY A 63 -6.72 -5.42 10.94
C GLY A 63 -6.24 -5.29 9.51
N LYS A 64 -7.11 -4.85 8.61
CA LYS A 64 -6.80 -4.72 7.19
C LYS A 64 -7.31 -3.38 6.71
N PHE A 65 -6.40 -2.51 6.28
CA PHE A 65 -6.77 -1.21 5.76
C PHE A 65 -6.36 -1.06 4.31
N SER A 66 -7.22 -0.43 3.53
CA SER A 66 -7.04 -0.10 2.13
C SER A 66 -7.13 1.41 1.99
N CYS A 67 -6.08 2.05 1.51
CA CYS A 67 -6.00 3.50 1.42
C CYS A 67 -5.79 3.97 -0.01
N ILE A 68 -6.51 5.02 -0.40
CA ILE A 68 -6.27 5.77 -1.63
C ILE A 68 -5.76 7.15 -1.23
N ILE A 69 -4.59 7.51 -1.75
CA ILE A 69 -3.91 8.74 -1.38
C ILE A 69 -3.61 9.51 -2.66
N VAL A 70 -4.12 10.73 -2.74
CA VAL A 70 -3.91 11.65 -3.85
C VAL A 70 -3.09 12.83 -3.35
N SER A 71 -1.90 13.03 -3.91
CA SER A 71 -1.02 14.13 -3.53
C SER A 71 -0.12 14.56 -4.69
N GLU A 72 0.14 15.86 -4.79
CA GLU A 72 1.12 16.42 -5.72
C GLU A 72 2.55 15.95 -5.41
N LYS A 73 2.86 15.58 -4.15
CA LYS A 73 4.19 15.09 -3.76
C LYS A 73 4.60 13.80 -4.48
N PHE A 74 3.66 13.12 -5.10
CA PHE A 74 3.90 11.92 -5.90
C PHE A 74 4.29 12.21 -7.36
N LYS A 75 4.12 13.46 -7.82
CA LYS A 75 4.49 13.89 -9.17
C LYS A 75 6.01 13.74 -9.38
N GLY A 76 6.41 13.13 -10.49
CA GLY A 76 7.82 12.85 -10.80
C GLY A 76 8.49 11.76 -9.95
N LYS A 77 7.79 11.14 -8.98
CA LYS A 77 8.34 10.03 -8.19
C LYS A 77 7.87 8.67 -8.71
N PRO A 78 8.75 7.64 -8.80
CA PRO A 78 8.36 6.29 -9.12
C PRO A 78 7.51 5.66 -7.99
N LEU A 79 6.67 4.69 -8.34
CA LEU A 79 5.73 4.03 -7.44
C LEU A 79 6.39 3.55 -6.12
N LEU A 80 7.58 2.94 -6.22
CA LEU A 80 8.30 2.45 -5.04
C LEU A 80 8.68 3.59 -4.07
N GLN A 81 9.09 4.75 -4.59
CA GLN A 81 9.39 5.91 -3.74
C GLN A 81 8.14 6.47 -3.09
N ARG A 82 7.01 6.52 -3.82
CA ARG A 82 5.70 6.92 -3.25
C ARG A 82 5.34 6.00 -2.09
N HIS A 83 5.50 4.69 -2.28
CA HIS A 83 5.19 3.72 -1.24
C HIS A 83 6.09 3.85 -0.02
N ARG A 84 7.39 4.12 -0.22
CA ARG A 84 8.31 4.39 0.88
C ARG A 84 7.88 5.62 1.68
N LEU A 85 7.46 6.70 1.03
CA LEU A 85 6.98 7.92 1.72
C LEU A 85 5.77 7.61 2.60
N VAL A 86 4.77 6.90 2.07
CA VAL A 86 3.59 6.48 2.84
C VAL A 86 3.99 5.60 4.03
N ASN A 87 4.87 4.62 3.79
CA ASN A 87 5.32 3.71 4.85
C ASN A 87 6.13 4.42 5.93
N THR A 88 6.87 5.48 5.59
CA THR A 88 7.60 6.31 6.56
C THR A 88 6.64 7.09 7.45
N VAL A 89 5.56 7.63 6.89
CA VAL A 89 4.53 8.35 7.66
C VAL A 89 3.79 7.42 8.62
N LEU A 90 3.47 6.20 8.16
CA LEU A 90 2.72 5.20 8.93
C LEU A 90 3.62 4.13 9.57
N GLN A 91 4.90 4.40 9.77
CA GLN A 91 5.86 3.37 10.18
C GLN A 91 5.51 2.72 11.54
N GLU A 92 4.90 3.48 12.44
CA GLU A 92 4.52 3.01 13.77
C GLU A 92 3.22 2.21 13.71
N GLU A 93 2.24 2.69 12.95
CA GLU A 93 0.95 2.05 12.73
C GLU A 93 1.11 0.71 11.99
N LEU A 94 1.95 0.67 10.96
CA LEU A 94 2.23 -0.52 10.17
C LEU A 94 2.88 -1.66 10.96
N LYS A 95 3.48 -1.39 12.12
CA LYS A 95 3.97 -2.45 13.03
C LYS A 95 2.81 -3.21 13.67
N THR A 96 1.68 -2.54 13.85
CA THR A 96 0.49 -3.06 14.53
C THR A 96 -0.54 -3.58 13.52
N ILE A 97 -0.72 -2.87 12.40
CA ILE A 97 -1.64 -3.23 11.32
C ILE A 97 -1.20 -4.55 10.68
N HIS A 98 -2.12 -5.50 10.57
CA HIS A 98 -1.83 -6.83 10.00
C HIS A 98 -1.64 -6.79 8.49
N ALA A 99 -2.49 -6.05 7.77
CA ALA A 99 -2.34 -5.82 6.35
C ALA A 99 -2.68 -4.38 5.99
N PHE A 100 -1.84 -3.77 5.15
CA PHE A 100 -2.05 -2.43 4.66
C PHE A 100 -1.88 -2.41 3.14
N SER A 101 -2.89 -1.93 2.45
CA SER A 101 -2.90 -1.71 1.00
C SER A 101 -2.96 -0.22 0.75
N GLN A 102 -2.15 0.27 -0.19
CA GLN A 102 -2.10 1.69 -0.53
C GLN A 102 -2.07 1.86 -2.04
N LYS A 103 -2.89 2.79 -2.53
CA LYS A 103 -2.87 3.28 -3.90
C LYS A 103 -2.48 4.75 -3.85
N THR A 104 -1.46 5.11 -4.63
CA THR A 104 -0.93 6.48 -4.66
C THR A 104 -1.10 7.07 -6.04
N PHE A 105 -1.85 8.16 -6.12
CA PHE A 105 -2.17 8.85 -7.38
C PHE A 105 -1.73 10.31 -7.30
N THR A 106 -1.37 10.89 -8.45
CA THR A 106 -1.32 12.34 -8.57
C THR A 106 -2.75 12.89 -8.77
N PRO A 107 -3.01 14.17 -8.47
CA PRO A 107 -4.31 14.78 -8.75
C PRO A 107 -4.76 14.57 -10.21
N GLU A 108 -3.84 14.78 -11.16
CA GLU A 108 -4.06 14.52 -12.60
C GLU A 108 -4.50 13.06 -12.88
N GLN A 109 -3.81 12.08 -12.27
CA GLN A 109 -4.15 10.65 -12.43
C GLN A 109 -5.47 10.28 -11.75
N TRP A 110 -5.85 11.01 -10.71
CA TRP A 110 -7.10 10.77 -10.01
C TRP A 110 -8.29 11.30 -10.80
N GLU A 111 -8.18 12.50 -11.37
CA GLU A 111 -9.19 13.08 -12.25
C GLU A 111 -9.46 12.20 -13.48
N GLU A 112 -8.42 11.67 -14.12
CA GLU A 112 -8.56 10.75 -15.26
C GLU A 112 -9.28 9.43 -14.89
N ASN A 113 -9.14 8.96 -13.66
CA ASN A 113 -9.72 7.70 -13.20
C ASN A 113 -11.16 7.85 -12.69
N GLN A 114 -11.64 9.09 -12.51
CA GLN A 114 -13.01 9.41 -12.12
C GLN A 114 -13.93 9.72 -13.32
N ASN A 115 -13.36 9.80 -14.52
CA ASN A 115 -14.04 10.12 -15.78
C ASN A 115 -14.29 8.84 -16.61
#